data_AF-A0A7S1D2M7-F1
#
_entry.id   AF-A0A7S1D2M7-F1
#
_cell.length_a   1.000
_cell.length_b   1.000
_cell.length_c   1.000
_cell.angle_alpha   90.00
_cell.angle_beta   90.00
_cell.angle_gamma   90.00
#
_symmetry.space_group_name_H-M   'P 1'
#
loop_
_entity.id
_entity.type
_entity.pdbx_description
1 polymer ?
#
loop_
_entity_poly.entity_id
_entity_poly.type
_entity_poly.pdbx_seq_one_letter_code
_entity_poly.pdbx_strand_id
1 'polypeptide(L)'
;KQTTIETDGMMETSNDGPHLDNIVSELSTDFGVAQITWVDDNHNQEGKDQEKVMYQVANLVRESSDYINDVVSTEEKYSSVRGECRNRDPRCSLWATQGRCEDVSTQHWMKVRCAPACQSCEALLFEQRCPWTPTNETNTWRAGDVDRTFERITTDPFFQQYQPTVYSN
;
A
#
# COMPACT_ATOMS: atom_id res chain seq x y z
N LYS A 1 35.88 31.17 -55.94
CA LYS A 1 34.78 30.20 -55.74
C LYS A 1 34.52 30.11 -54.24
N GLN A 2 33.42 30.72 -53.78
CA GLN A 2 32.84 30.46 -52.46
C GLN A 2 32.43 28.99 -52.37
N THR A 3 32.63 28.38 -51.22
CA THR A 3 31.56 27.66 -50.52
C THR A 3 31.87 27.65 -49.03
N THR A 4 31.09 28.43 -48.28
CA THR A 4 30.90 28.34 -46.83
C THR A 4 30.01 27.15 -46.51
N ILE A 5 30.31 26.42 -45.43
CA ILE A 5 29.30 25.69 -44.66
C ILE A 5 29.58 26.03 -43.19
N GLU A 6 28.76 26.92 -42.65
CA GLU A 6 28.46 27.05 -41.23
C GLU A 6 27.61 25.85 -40.81
N THR A 7 27.92 25.25 -39.67
CA THR A 7 26.88 24.72 -38.79
C THR A 7 27.19 25.19 -37.39
N ASP A 8 26.33 26.12 -36.97
CA ASP A 8 26.18 26.68 -35.65
C ASP A 8 25.94 25.62 -34.57
N GLY A 9 26.16 26.07 -33.34
CA GLY A 9 26.22 25.24 -32.16
C GLY A 9 24.92 24.59 -31.72
N MET A 10 25.07 23.63 -30.81
CA MET A 10 24.22 23.50 -29.64
C MET A 10 25.14 23.25 -28.45
N MET A 11 25.21 24.23 -27.55
CA MET A 11 25.70 24.03 -26.20
C MET A 11 24.79 23.00 -25.54
N GLU A 12 25.37 21.93 -25.03
CA GLU A 12 24.73 21.07 -24.05
C GLU A 12 24.35 21.92 -22.84
N THR A 13 23.06 22.20 -22.66
CA THR A 13 22.58 22.77 -21.40
C THR A 13 22.55 21.63 -20.38
N SER A 14 23.65 21.49 -19.64
CA SER A 14 23.68 20.79 -18.35
C SER A 14 22.68 21.48 -17.43
N ASN A 15 21.56 20.82 -17.15
CA ASN A 15 20.60 21.24 -16.15
C ASN A 15 20.47 20.10 -15.12
N ASP A 16 21.58 19.79 -14.46
CA ASP A 16 21.67 18.77 -13.42
C ASP A 16 21.18 19.33 -12.08
N GLY A 17 19.87 19.61 -12.01
CA GLY A 17 19.14 19.49 -10.75
C GLY A 17 18.87 18.00 -10.48
N PRO A 18 18.79 17.54 -9.23
CA PRO A 18 18.48 16.14 -8.96
C PRO A 18 17.14 15.79 -9.61
N HIS A 19 17.18 14.86 -10.58
CA HIS A 19 16.00 14.31 -11.22
C HIS A 19 15.04 13.81 -10.13
N LEU A 20 13.75 14.16 -10.21
CA LEU A 20 12.76 13.92 -9.14
C LEU A 20 12.71 12.47 -8.65
N ASP A 21 13.14 11.50 -9.45
CA ASP A 21 13.18 10.08 -9.04
C ASP A 21 14.30 9.77 -8.08
N ASN A 22 15.40 10.53 -8.12
CA ASN A 22 16.44 10.41 -7.09
C ASN A 22 15.86 10.84 -5.74
N ILE A 23 15.09 11.94 -5.73
CA ILE A 23 14.42 12.43 -4.52
C ILE A 23 13.38 11.42 -4.03
N VAL A 24 12.54 10.89 -4.93
CA VAL A 24 11.52 9.89 -4.57
C VAL A 24 12.15 8.59 -4.10
N SER A 25 13.22 8.13 -4.73
CA SER A 25 13.97 6.94 -4.33
C SER A 25 14.54 7.10 -2.92
N GLU A 26 15.22 8.22 -2.65
CA GLU A 26 15.79 8.50 -1.31
C GLU A 26 14.70 8.53 -0.23
N LEU A 27 13.67 9.37 -0.42
CA LEU A 27 12.57 9.51 0.54
C LEU A 27 11.83 8.19 0.79
N SER A 28 11.72 7.34 -0.23
CA SER A 28 10.94 6.11 -0.15
C SER A 28 11.63 4.98 0.63
N THR A 29 12.96 5.00 0.78
CA THR A 29 13.67 3.91 1.45
C THR A 29 13.39 3.85 2.96
N ASP A 30 12.93 4.94 3.55
CA ASP A 30 12.66 5.05 4.99
C ASP A 30 11.39 4.29 5.43
N PHE A 31 10.48 3.99 4.50
CA PHE A 31 9.18 3.38 4.81
C PHE A 31 8.81 2.21 3.90
N GLY A 32 9.80 1.51 3.33
CA GLY A 32 9.58 0.27 2.60
C GLY A 32 10.34 0.18 1.28
N VAL A 33 9.71 -0.43 0.27
CA VAL A 33 10.29 -0.52 -1.07
C VAL A 33 10.28 0.85 -1.76
N ALA A 34 11.32 1.14 -2.53
CA ALA A 34 11.42 2.36 -3.32
C ALA A 34 10.19 2.55 -4.23
N GLN A 35 9.54 3.71 -4.15
CA GLN A 35 8.35 4.03 -4.92
C GLN A 35 8.72 4.54 -6.32
N ILE A 36 7.91 4.19 -7.32
CA ILE A 36 8.08 4.66 -8.70
C ILE A 36 7.16 5.84 -9.00
N THR A 37 7.63 6.73 -9.87
CA THR A 37 6.96 7.97 -10.30
C THR A 37 6.22 7.84 -11.63
N TRP A 38 6.47 6.75 -12.38
CA TRP A 38 5.99 6.55 -13.74
C TRP A 38 5.13 5.31 -13.90
N VAL A 39 4.33 5.35 -14.97
CA VAL A 39 3.63 4.19 -15.52
C VAL A 39 4.26 3.91 -16.87
N ASP A 40 4.91 2.76 -17.04
CA ASP A 40 5.41 2.29 -18.34
C ASP A 40 4.23 1.77 -19.19
N ASP A 41 3.23 2.61 -19.43
CA ASP A 41 2.12 2.25 -20.29
C ASP A 41 2.38 2.78 -21.70
N ASN A 42 2.46 1.85 -22.64
CA ASN A 42 2.50 2.00 -24.11
C ASN A 42 1.28 2.75 -24.69
N HIS A 43 0.59 3.56 -23.90
CA HIS A 43 -0.56 4.35 -24.31
C HIS A 43 -0.18 5.81 -24.52
N ASN A 44 -0.37 6.20 -25.77
CA ASN A 44 -0.29 7.51 -26.40
C ASN A 44 -1.12 8.58 -25.68
N GLN A 45 -0.77 8.95 -24.44
CA GLN A 45 -1.38 10.04 -23.69
C GLN A 45 -0.34 11.17 -23.51
N GLU A 46 -0.76 12.37 -23.88
CA GLU A 46 0.05 13.58 -24.00
C GLU A 46 0.86 13.88 -22.73
N GLY A 47 2.18 14.07 -22.87
CA GLY A 47 3.16 14.19 -21.76
C GLY A 47 2.92 15.29 -20.71
N LYS A 48 1.87 16.11 -20.82
CA LYS A 48 1.46 17.09 -19.78
C LYS A 48 0.79 16.43 -18.58
N ASP A 49 0.13 15.29 -18.78
CA ASP A 49 -0.52 14.56 -17.68
C ASP A 49 0.51 13.79 -16.85
N GLN A 50 1.62 13.37 -17.46
CA GLN A 50 2.68 12.62 -16.78
C GLN A 50 3.45 13.48 -15.76
N GLU A 51 3.77 14.74 -16.09
CA GLU A 51 4.45 15.64 -15.15
C GLU A 51 3.60 15.91 -13.90
N LYS A 52 2.28 16.09 -14.09
CA LYS A 52 1.34 16.25 -12.97
C LYS A 52 1.27 15.00 -12.09
N VAL A 53 1.20 13.81 -12.70
CA VAL A 53 1.19 12.55 -11.96
C VAL A 53 2.48 12.38 -11.17
N MET A 54 3.64 12.66 -11.78
CA MET A 54 4.94 12.58 -11.11
C MET A 54 4.99 13.50 -9.88
N TYR A 55 4.52 14.75 -10.00
CA TYR A 55 4.46 15.68 -8.87
C TYR A 55 3.51 15.20 -7.75
N GLN A 56 2.37 14.62 -8.10
CA GLN A 56 1.44 14.04 -7.12
C GLN A 56 2.06 12.87 -6.36
N VAL A 57 2.76 11.98 -7.07
CA VAL A 57 3.44 10.83 -6.46
C VAL A 57 4.56 11.30 -5.53
N ALA A 58 5.40 12.25 -5.98
CA ALA A 58 6.48 12.80 -5.17
C ALA A 58 5.98 13.46 -3.87
N ASN A 59 4.88 14.23 -3.96
CA ASN A 59 4.27 14.81 -2.76
C ASN A 59 3.74 13.74 -1.81
N LEU A 60 3.06 12.71 -2.33
CA LEU A 60 2.54 11.65 -1.48
C LEU A 60 3.66 10.84 -0.80
N VAL A 61 4.78 10.63 -1.48
CA VAL A 61 5.99 10.00 -0.90
C VAL A 61 6.52 10.83 0.27
N ARG A 62 6.60 12.16 0.10
CA ARG A 62 6.98 13.07 1.19
C ARG A 62 5.99 13.00 2.35
N GLU A 63 4.68 13.07 2.07
CA GLU A 63 3.63 12.97 3.10
C GLU A 63 3.64 11.62 3.82
N SER A 64 4.00 10.54 3.13
CA SER A 64 4.16 9.21 3.73
C SER A 64 5.36 9.18 4.68
N SER A 65 6.46 9.84 4.30
CA SER A 65 7.65 9.99 5.16
C SER A 65 7.31 10.81 6.41
N ASP A 66 6.66 11.96 6.22
CA ASP A 66 6.21 12.83 7.32
C ASP A 66 5.27 12.07 8.27
N TYR A 67 4.30 11.31 7.75
CA TYR A 67 3.41 10.48 8.57
C TYR A 67 4.18 9.41 9.38
N ILE A 68 5.15 8.74 8.77
CA ILE A 68 5.95 7.73 9.47
C ILE A 68 6.81 8.36 10.57
N ASN A 69 7.46 9.48 10.27
CA ASN A 69 8.39 10.14 11.18
C ASN A 69 7.67 10.89 12.31
N ASP A 70 6.62 11.65 11.99
CA ASP A 70 5.97 12.57 12.92
C ASP A 70 4.83 11.92 13.70
N VAL A 71 4.19 10.89 13.15
CA VAL A 71 3.00 10.23 13.75
C VAL A 71 3.33 8.81 14.22
N VAL A 72 3.80 7.95 13.32
CA VAL A 72 3.94 6.51 13.61
C VAL A 72 5.12 6.24 14.54
N SER A 73 6.21 6.98 14.36
CA SER A 73 7.43 6.85 15.18
C SER A 73 7.30 7.50 16.55
N THR A 74 6.42 8.49 16.70
CA THR A 74 6.27 9.27 17.94
C THR A 74 5.17 8.69 18.84
N GLU A 75 4.01 8.33 18.30
CA GLU A 75 2.87 7.88 19.10
C GLU A 75 3.05 6.45 19.61
N GLU A 76 2.81 6.24 20.90
CA GLU A 76 3.00 4.95 21.58
C GLU A 76 2.08 3.84 21.04
N LYS A 77 0.89 4.21 20.56
CA LYS A 77 -0.10 3.26 20.03
C LYS A 77 0.42 2.46 18.84
N TYR A 78 1.40 2.99 18.10
CA TYR A 78 2.01 2.28 16.96
C TYR A 78 3.23 1.45 17.33
N SER A 79 3.66 1.43 18.60
CA SER A 79 4.88 0.74 19.04
C SER A 79 4.96 -0.72 18.57
N SER A 80 3.84 -1.43 18.52
CA SER A 80 3.73 -2.82 18.07
C SER A 80 3.80 -3.00 16.55
N VAL A 81 3.59 -1.94 15.76
CA VAL A 81 3.46 -2.00 14.29
C VAL A 81 4.47 -1.13 13.54
N ARG A 82 5.31 -0.34 14.23
CA ARG A 82 6.34 0.52 13.61
C ARG A 82 7.20 -0.24 12.58
N GLY A 83 7.63 -1.46 12.89
CA GLY A 83 8.42 -2.29 11.97
C GLY A 83 7.62 -2.89 10.81
N GLU A 84 6.29 -2.95 10.92
CA GLU A 84 5.40 -3.52 9.90
C GLU A 84 4.76 -2.47 9.02
N CYS A 85 4.73 -1.21 9.45
CA CYS A 85 4.18 -0.13 8.65
C CYS A 85 5.14 0.32 7.56
N ARG A 86 5.02 -0.36 6.42
CA ARG A 86 5.85 -0.11 5.24
C ARG A 86 5.09 -0.37 3.95
N ASN A 87 5.46 0.35 2.89
CA ASN A 87 5.03 0.05 1.54
C ASN A 87 5.70 -1.25 1.06
N ARG A 88 4.89 -2.17 0.55
CA ARG A 88 5.32 -3.50 0.09
C ARG A 88 5.34 -3.65 -1.43
N ASP A 89 4.86 -2.66 -2.16
CA ASP A 89 4.90 -2.59 -3.62
C ASP A 89 5.50 -1.24 -4.05
N PRO A 90 6.36 -1.20 -5.09
CA PRO A 90 6.91 0.05 -5.62
C PRO A 90 5.84 1.01 -6.16
N ARG A 91 4.60 0.54 -6.39
CA ARG A 91 3.50 1.35 -6.92
C ARG A 91 2.52 1.81 -5.85
N CYS A 92 2.81 1.61 -4.56
CA CYS A 92 1.90 2.02 -3.49
C CYS A 92 1.52 3.50 -3.57
N SER A 93 2.48 4.40 -3.76
CA SER A 93 2.22 5.84 -3.89
C SER A 93 1.46 6.17 -5.19
N LEU A 94 1.81 5.54 -6.31
CA LEU A 94 1.07 5.69 -7.57
C LEU A 94 -0.39 5.25 -7.44
N TRP A 95 -0.65 4.11 -6.81
CA TRP A 95 -2.00 3.60 -6.61
C TRP A 95 -2.80 4.45 -5.62
N ALA A 96 -2.15 4.95 -4.58
CA ALA A 96 -2.77 5.86 -3.64
C ALA A 96 -3.17 7.18 -4.31
N THR A 97 -2.34 7.77 -5.18
CA THR A 97 -2.75 8.98 -5.97
C THR A 97 -3.89 8.70 -6.95
N GLN A 98 -4.08 7.44 -7.36
CA GLN A 98 -5.22 6.98 -8.15
C GLN A 98 -6.48 6.68 -7.33
N GLY A 99 -6.48 6.93 -6.01
CA GLY A 99 -7.64 6.73 -5.13
C GLY A 99 -7.88 5.26 -4.73
N ARG A 100 -6.87 4.38 -4.85
CA ARG A 100 -7.00 2.96 -4.48
C ARG A 100 -7.15 2.74 -2.97
N CYS A 101 -6.77 3.73 -2.15
CA CYS A 101 -6.95 3.70 -0.70
C CYS A 101 -8.44 3.80 -0.30
N GLU A 102 -9.27 4.44 -1.13
CA GLU A 102 -10.70 4.68 -0.92
C GLU A 102 -11.59 3.74 -1.75
N ASP A 103 -11.05 3.15 -2.82
CA ASP A 103 -11.78 2.22 -3.67
C ASP A 103 -12.25 0.98 -2.89
N VAL A 104 -13.55 0.70 -2.92
CA VAL A 104 -14.19 -0.38 -2.16
C VAL A 104 -13.61 -1.77 -2.44
N SER A 105 -13.07 -2.01 -3.64
CA SER A 105 -12.49 -3.30 -4.04
C SER A 105 -11.03 -3.45 -3.61
N THR A 106 -10.29 -2.34 -3.47
CA THR A 106 -8.85 -2.37 -3.16
C THR A 106 -8.46 -1.85 -1.78
N GLN A 107 -9.34 -1.09 -1.10
CA GLN A 107 -8.99 -0.35 0.11
C GLN A 107 -8.40 -1.22 1.22
N HIS A 108 -8.92 -2.44 1.42
CA HIS A 108 -8.43 -3.32 2.48
C HIS A 108 -7.00 -3.79 2.21
N TRP A 109 -6.72 -4.13 0.95
CA TRP A 109 -5.39 -4.53 0.53
C TRP A 109 -4.40 -3.37 0.62
N MET A 110 -4.82 -2.18 0.15
CA MET A 110 -4.01 -0.97 0.17
C MET A 110 -3.66 -0.54 1.60
N LYS A 111 -4.65 -0.51 2.52
CA LYS A 111 -4.42 -0.12 3.92
C LYS A 111 -3.46 -1.04 4.67
N VAL A 112 -3.29 -2.29 4.23
CA VAL A 112 -2.39 -3.26 4.87
C VAL A 112 -1.03 -3.33 4.18
N ARG A 113 -0.97 -3.26 2.84
CA ARG A 113 0.28 -3.43 2.07
C ARG A 113 0.93 -2.14 1.64
N CYS A 114 0.18 -1.05 1.64
CA CYS A 114 0.60 0.30 1.30
C CYS A 114 0.25 1.25 2.45
N ALA A 115 0.39 0.79 3.69
CA ALA A 115 -0.07 1.49 4.88
C ALA A 115 0.51 2.91 5.01
N PRO A 116 1.81 3.18 4.77
CA PRO A 116 2.33 4.55 4.74
C PRO A 116 1.68 5.41 3.65
N ALA A 117 1.58 4.90 2.41
CA ALA A 117 1.00 5.64 1.29
C ALA A 117 -0.48 5.98 1.48
N CYS A 118 -1.22 5.12 2.18
CA CYS A 118 -2.62 5.36 2.56
C CYS A 118 -2.77 5.96 3.98
N GLN A 119 -1.67 6.35 4.64
CA GLN A 119 -1.63 6.87 6.01
C GLN A 119 -2.49 6.05 7.01
N SER A 120 -2.32 4.73 6.98
CA SER A 120 -3.22 3.77 7.62
C SER A 120 -2.47 2.70 8.43
N CYS A 121 -1.33 3.04 9.03
CA CYS A 121 -0.58 2.13 9.91
C CYS A 121 -1.45 1.58 11.05
N GLU A 122 -2.49 2.30 11.46
CA GLU A 122 -3.43 1.86 12.49
C GLU A 122 -4.20 0.60 12.08
N ALA A 123 -4.42 0.36 10.78
CA ALA A 123 -5.03 -0.87 10.28
C ALA A 123 -4.15 -2.12 10.52
N LEU A 124 -2.88 -1.92 10.90
CA LEU A 124 -1.98 -3.00 11.30
C LEU A 124 -2.13 -3.36 12.77
N LEU A 125 -2.72 -2.49 13.59
CA LEU A 125 -2.95 -2.75 15.01
C LEU A 125 -3.95 -3.91 15.17
N PHE A 126 -3.61 -4.86 16.04
CA PHE A 126 -4.46 -6.01 16.29
C PHE A 126 -5.82 -5.58 16.85
N GLU A 127 -5.81 -4.59 17.73
CA GLU A 127 -6.99 -4.01 18.39
C GLU A 127 -7.96 -3.37 17.39
N GLN A 128 -7.47 -2.89 16.25
CA GLN A 128 -8.31 -2.32 15.19
C GLN A 128 -8.84 -3.35 14.20
N ARG A 129 -8.12 -4.47 14.02
CA ARG A 129 -8.57 -5.56 13.13
C ARG A 129 -9.76 -6.32 13.72
N CYS A 130 -9.81 -6.40 15.05
CA CYS A 130 -10.93 -6.97 15.79
C CYS A 130 -11.32 -6.00 16.89
N PRO A 131 -12.10 -4.94 16.57
CA PRO A 131 -12.57 -3.99 17.57
C PRO A 131 -13.34 -4.76 18.64
N TRP A 132 -12.77 -4.87 19.84
CA TRP A 132 -13.49 -5.46 20.95
C TRP A 132 -14.53 -4.45 21.40
N THR A 133 -15.76 -4.61 20.95
CA THR A 133 -16.91 -3.84 21.40
C THR A 133 -17.46 -4.50 22.67
N PRO A 134 -17.34 -3.86 23.88
CA PRO A 134 -18.00 -4.35 25.09
C PRO A 134 -19.53 -4.22 25.05
N THR A 135 -20.13 -4.06 23.88
CA THR A 135 -21.55 -3.80 23.73
C THR A 135 -22.30 -5.10 23.63
N ASN A 136 -22.51 -5.78 24.77
CA ASN A 136 -23.73 -6.60 24.96
C ASN A 136 -24.04 -7.55 23.78
N GLU A 137 -22.99 -8.07 23.13
CA GLU A 137 -23.12 -9.08 22.10
C GLU A 137 -23.32 -10.35 22.89
N THR A 138 -24.56 -10.83 22.91
CA THR A 138 -24.85 -12.22 23.27
C THR A 138 -23.76 -13.06 22.66
N ASN A 139 -22.96 -13.76 23.47
CA ASN A 139 -21.91 -14.65 23.01
C ASN A 139 -22.42 -15.34 21.73
N THR A 140 -21.79 -15.05 20.58
CA THR A 140 -22.24 -15.56 19.28
C THR A 140 -22.39 -17.08 19.34
N TRP A 141 -21.57 -17.71 20.18
CA TRP A 141 -21.62 -19.11 20.53
C TRP A 141 -22.44 -19.32 21.80
N ARG A 142 -23.54 -20.06 21.66
CA ARG A 142 -24.30 -20.62 22.78
C ARG A 142 -23.72 -21.98 23.16
N ALA A 143 -24.11 -22.48 24.34
CA ALA A 143 -23.76 -23.83 24.75
C ALA A 143 -24.18 -24.84 23.67
N GLY A 144 -23.22 -25.63 23.19
CA GLY A 144 -23.42 -26.63 22.13
C GLY A 144 -23.19 -26.14 20.69
N ASP A 145 -22.98 -24.85 20.44
CA ASP A 145 -22.76 -24.37 19.06
C ASP A 145 -21.41 -24.81 18.47
N VAL A 146 -20.39 -24.95 19.33
CA VAL A 146 -19.09 -25.54 18.93
C VAL A 146 -19.28 -27.01 18.55
N ASP A 147 -19.99 -27.78 19.38
CA ASP A 147 -20.29 -29.19 19.16
C ASP A 147 -21.07 -29.39 17.86
N ARG A 148 -22.14 -28.61 17.66
CA ARG A 148 -22.93 -28.60 16.42
C ARG A 148 -22.10 -28.25 15.18
N THR A 149 -21.08 -27.40 15.34
CA THR A 149 -20.16 -27.09 14.23
C THR A 149 -19.32 -28.30 13.85
N PHE A 150 -18.80 -29.03 14.83
CA PHE A 150 -18.06 -30.28 14.60
C PHE A 150 -18.95 -31.40 14.05
N GLU A 151 -20.16 -31.56 14.58
CA GLU A 151 -21.17 -32.48 14.04
C GLU A 151 -21.49 -32.14 12.58
N ARG A 152 -21.68 -30.86 12.24
CA ARG A 152 -21.93 -30.45 10.85
C ARG A 152 -20.75 -30.77 9.94
N ILE A 153 -19.52 -30.53 10.38
CA ILE A 153 -18.32 -30.86 9.58
C ILE A 153 -18.24 -32.36 9.26
N THR A 154 -18.70 -33.23 10.17
CA THR A 154 -18.62 -34.68 10.00
C THR A 154 -19.84 -35.28 9.29
N THR A 155 -21.00 -34.64 9.38
CA THR A 155 -22.27 -35.19 8.89
C THR A 155 -22.77 -34.57 7.59
N ASP A 156 -22.48 -33.29 7.33
CA ASP A 156 -23.01 -32.58 6.15
C ASP A 156 -22.44 -33.19 4.85
N PRO A 157 -23.31 -33.55 3.88
CA PRO A 157 -22.87 -34.10 2.59
C PRO A 157 -21.83 -33.24 1.87
N PHE A 158 -21.87 -31.90 2.04
CA PHE A 158 -20.87 -31.01 1.49
C PHE A 158 -19.46 -31.31 2.02
N PHE A 159 -19.32 -31.65 3.30
CA PHE A 159 -18.01 -31.91 3.89
C PHE A 159 -17.55 -33.37 3.73
N GLN A 160 -18.46 -34.31 3.48
CA GLN A 160 -18.13 -35.73 3.27
C GLN A 160 -17.19 -35.97 2.08
N GLN A 161 -17.22 -35.09 1.07
CA GLN A 161 -16.28 -35.17 -0.07
C GLN A 161 -14.80 -35.09 0.37
N TYR A 162 -14.53 -34.51 1.55
CA TYR A 162 -13.18 -34.37 2.11
C TYR A 162 -12.78 -35.50 3.07
N GLN A 163 -13.65 -36.51 3.28
CA GLN A 163 -13.40 -37.67 4.15
C GLN A 163 -12.84 -37.29 5.54
N PRO A 164 -13.52 -36.40 6.30
CA PRO A 164 -13.01 -35.93 7.58
C PRO A 164 -12.84 -37.10 8.56
N THR A 165 -11.63 -37.21 9.12
CA THR A 165 -11.30 -38.22 10.14
C THR A 165 -11.32 -37.57 11.52
N VAL A 166 -12.12 -38.12 12.44
CA VAL A 166 -12.17 -37.66 13.83
C VAL A 166 -11.07 -38.39 14.61
N TYR A 167 -10.10 -37.64 15.13
CA TYR A 167 -8.93 -38.17 15.84
C TYR A 167 -9.09 -38.26 17.36
N SER A 168 -10.22 -37.79 17.92
CA SER A 168 -10.50 -37.81 19.36
C SER A 168 -11.86 -38.42 19.65
N ASN A 169 -11.89 -39.38 20.58
CA ASN A 169 -13.09 -39.97 21.17
C ASN A 169 -13.46 -39.28 22.48
#